data_AF-A0A7V9UEL5-F1
#
_entry.id   AF-A0A7V9UEL5-F1
#
_cell.length_a   1.000
_cell.length_b   1.000
_cell.length_c   1.000
_cell.angle_alpha   90.00
_cell.angle_beta   90.00
_cell.angle_gamma   90.00
#
_symmetry.space_group_name_H-M   'P 1'
#
loop_
_entity.id
_entity.type
_entity.pdbx_description
1 polymer ?
#
loop_
_entity_poly.entity_id
_entity_poly.type
_entity_poly.pdbx_seq_one_letter_code
_entity_poly.pdbx_strand_id
1 'polypeptide(L)'
;MADVLREPDETGQEALAGLHDSVKAGRTSEDLLFQVLLDWGLQLTAPIAVEQVEGHQVLAVDDDALLACFDEDLTPEVIRALAQREPLRVVFRDSGFPSDDARINAEQIFRELSPSTDVKAI
;
A
#
# COMPACT_ATOMS: atom_id res chain seq x y z
N MET A 1 -19.18 -35.06 -13.25
CA MET A 1 -20.34 -34.89 -12.35
C MET A 1 -20.05 -35.66 -11.09
N ALA A 2 -19.67 -34.99 -10.02
CA ALA A 2 -19.44 -35.61 -8.71
C ALA A 2 -20.33 -34.89 -7.71
N ASP A 3 -21.32 -35.62 -7.25
CA ASP A 3 -22.40 -35.21 -6.36
C ASP A 3 -21.84 -35.12 -4.93
N VAL A 4 -21.91 -33.93 -4.34
CA VAL A 4 -21.50 -33.69 -2.95
C VAL A 4 -22.72 -33.81 -2.05
N LEU A 5 -22.87 -34.97 -1.41
CA LEU A 5 -23.80 -35.16 -0.31
C LEU A 5 -23.37 -34.25 0.86
N ARG A 6 -24.20 -33.26 1.19
CA ARG A 6 -24.12 -32.52 2.47
C ARG A 6 -25.23 -33.01 3.38
N GLU A 7 -24.85 -33.46 4.57
CA GLU A 7 -25.76 -33.59 5.70
C GLU A 7 -25.75 -32.25 6.49
N PRO A 8 -26.93 -31.72 6.91
CA PRO A 8 -27.04 -30.41 7.53
C PRO A 8 -27.27 -30.55 9.04
N ASP A 9 -26.21 -30.54 9.86
CA ASP A 9 -26.25 -30.03 11.24
C ASP A 9 -24.82 -29.99 11.83
N GLU A 10 -24.65 -29.33 12.98
CA GLU A 10 -23.39 -29.05 13.67
C GLU A 10 -22.62 -27.82 13.16
N THR A 11 -23.29 -26.66 13.26
CA THR A 11 -22.57 -25.38 13.34
C THR A 11 -22.03 -25.23 14.76
N GLY A 12 -20.70 -25.19 14.91
CA GLY A 12 -20.04 -25.16 16.23
C GLY A 12 -18.69 -24.46 16.25
N GLN A 13 -18.61 -23.23 15.73
CA GLN A 13 -17.66 -22.18 16.15
C GLN A 13 -16.16 -22.55 16.25
N GLU A 14 -15.56 -23.08 15.18
CA GLU A 14 -14.11 -23.33 15.10
C GLU A 14 -13.49 -22.62 13.89
N ALA A 15 -13.38 -21.27 13.92
CA ALA A 15 -12.43 -20.53 13.05
C ALA A 15 -12.44 -19.01 13.31
N LEU A 16 -12.37 -18.58 14.58
CA LEU A 16 -12.22 -17.15 14.90
C LEU A 16 -10.77 -16.76 15.27
N ALA A 17 -9.79 -17.43 14.66
CA ALA A 17 -8.36 -17.11 14.82
C ALA A 17 -7.68 -16.64 13.52
N GLY A 18 -8.45 -16.34 12.47
CA GLY A 18 -7.96 -15.94 11.14
C GLY A 18 -8.38 -14.53 10.70
N LEU A 19 -8.89 -13.70 11.61
CA LEU A 19 -9.43 -12.36 11.31
C LEU A 19 -8.44 -11.20 11.58
N HIS A 20 -7.17 -11.51 11.85
CA HIS A 20 -6.15 -10.49 12.10
C HIS A 20 -5.18 -10.25 10.95
N ASP A 21 -5.46 -10.83 9.77
CA ASP A 21 -4.74 -10.46 8.56
C ASP A 21 -5.75 -10.36 7.41
N SER A 22 -6.28 -9.16 7.21
CA SER A 22 -7.25 -8.88 6.15
C SER A 22 -6.59 -8.73 4.77
N VAL A 23 -5.35 -9.22 4.61
CA VAL A 23 -4.68 -9.28 3.31
C VAL A 23 -4.63 -10.74 2.85
N LYS A 24 -5.45 -11.06 1.86
CA LYS A 24 -5.43 -12.34 1.17
C LYS A 24 -4.00 -12.60 0.67
N ALA A 25 -3.32 -13.61 1.22
CA ALA A 25 -1.96 -13.98 0.83
C ALA A 25 -1.90 -14.20 -0.69
N GLY A 26 -1.21 -13.29 -1.40
CA GLY A 26 -1.12 -13.29 -2.86
C GLY A 26 -1.41 -11.95 -3.56
N ARG A 27 -1.74 -10.86 -2.84
CA ARG A 27 -1.76 -9.51 -3.44
C ARG A 27 -0.33 -8.98 -3.64
N THR A 28 0.08 -8.83 -4.89
CA THR A 28 1.33 -8.16 -5.26
C THR A 28 1.20 -6.65 -5.05
N SER A 29 2.33 -5.94 -4.93
CA SER A 29 2.41 -4.48 -4.86
C SER A 29 1.62 -3.81 -5.99
N GLU A 30 1.59 -4.45 -7.16
CA GLU A 30 0.80 -4.02 -8.32
C GLU A 30 -0.71 -4.09 -8.08
N ASP A 31 -1.27 -5.13 -7.45
CA ASP A 31 -2.72 -5.23 -7.22
C ASP A 31 -3.23 -4.11 -6.31
N LEU A 32 -2.43 -3.75 -5.30
CA LEU A 32 -2.71 -2.59 -4.45
C LEU A 32 -2.62 -1.28 -5.23
N LEU A 33 -1.61 -1.13 -6.08
CA LEU A 33 -1.49 0.03 -6.95
C LEU A 33 -2.73 0.16 -7.85
N PHE A 34 -3.15 -0.92 -8.51
CA PHE A 34 -4.34 -0.92 -9.36
C PHE A 34 -5.60 -0.54 -8.58
N GLN A 35 -5.76 -1.01 -7.34
CA GLN A 35 -6.87 -0.60 -6.49
C GLN A 35 -6.85 0.90 -6.21
N VAL A 36 -5.68 1.47 -5.89
CA VAL A 36 -5.50 2.91 -5.66
C VAL A 36 -5.80 3.71 -6.92
N LEU A 37 -5.29 3.28 -8.08
CA LEU A 37 -5.54 3.93 -9.36
C LEU A 37 -7.04 3.97 -9.67
N LEU A 38 -7.76 2.87 -9.41
CA LEU A 38 -9.22 2.80 -9.58
C LEU A 38 -9.97 3.69 -8.60
N ASP A 39 -9.58 3.68 -7.31
CA ASP A 39 -10.18 4.53 -6.26
C ASP A 39 -10.05 6.02 -6.59
N TRP A 40 -8.93 6.39 -7.23
CA TRP A 40 -8.63 7.77 -7.62
C TRP A 40 -9.04 8.11 -9.06
N GLY A 41 -9.64 7.17 -9.79
CA GLY A 41 -10.08 7.37 -11.18
C GLY A 41 -8.94 7.69 -12.15
N LEU A 42 -7.72 7.25 -11.85
CA LEU A 42 -6.55 7.44 -12.70
C LEU A 42 -6.55 6.46 -13.87
N GLN A 43 -5.89 6.84 -14.97
CA GLN A 43 -5.82 6.00 -16.16
C GLN A 43 -4.86 4.83 -15.92
N LEU A 44 -5.36 3.60 -16.07
CA LEU A 44 -4.55 2.38 -15.97
C LEU A 44 -3.51 2.24 -17.08
N THR A 45 -3.57 3.09 -18.11
CA THR A 45 -2.60 3.16 -19.20
C THR A 45 -1.41 4.07 -18.90
N ALA A 46 -1.42 4.77 -17.76
CA ALA A 46 -0.30 5.60 -17.35
C ALA A 46 0.98 4.74 -17.20
N PRO A 47 2.16 5.26 -17.58
CA PRO A 47 3.40 4.54 -17.40
C PRO A 47 3.65 4.30 -15.91
N ILE A 48 3.97 3.05 -15.56
CA ILE A 48 4.34 2.63 -14.20
C ILE A 48 5.80 2.22 -14.24
N ALA A 49 6.65 2.93 -13.52
CA ALA A 49 8.04 2.58 -13.29
C ALA A 49 8.18 1.95 -11.91
N VAL A 50 8.90 0.82 -11.83
CA VAL A 50 9.24 0.18 -10.56
C VAL A 50 10.71 0.45 -10.29
N GLU A 51 10.98 1.14 -9.19
CA GLU A 51 12.32 1.53 -8.76
C GLU A 51 12.60 0.98 -7.36
N GLN A 52 13.87 0.84 -7.02
CA GLN A 52 14.29 0.56 -5.64
C GLN A 52 14.84 1.83 -5.01
N VAL A 53 14.23 2.25 -3.91
CA VAL A 53 14.63 3.42 -3.12
C VAL A 53 14.99 2.93 -1.73
N GLU A 54 16.23 3.13 -1.29
CA GLU A 54 16.74 2.67 0.02
C GLU A 54 16.42 1.19 0.33
N GLY A 55 16.47 0.33 -0.70
CA GLY A 55 16.16 -1.11 -0.58
C GLY A 55 14.68 -1.48 -0.58
N HIS A 56 13.77 -0.51 -0.73
CA HIS A 56 12.33 -0.71 -0.78
C HIS A 56 11.81 -0.52 -2.21
N GLN A 57 10.82 -1.29 -2.61
CA GLN A 57 10.18 -1.17 -3.91
C GLN A 57 9.21 0.02 -3.92
N VAL A 58 9.44 0.94 -4.84
CA VAL A 58 8.60 2.12 -5.07
C VAL A 58 8.07 2.04 -6.50
N LEU A 59 6.76 2.22 -6.64
CA LEU A 59 6.10 2.30 -7.94
C LEU A 59 5.79 3.77 -8.23
N ALA A 60 6.42 4.33 -9.26
CA ALA A 60 6.17 5.66 -9.77
C ALA A 60 5.20 5.61 -10.95
N VAL A 61 4.11 6.35 -10.87
CA VAL A 61 3.06 6.40 -11.90
C VAL A 61 3.00 7.81 -12.47
N ASP A 62 2.94 7.88 -13.81
CA ASP A 62 2.78 9.14 -14.56
C ASP A 62 3.88 10.16 -14.22
N ASP A 63 5.15 9.75 -14.37
CA ASP A 63 6.33 10.61 -14.16
C ASP A 63 6.41 11.20 -12.73
N ASP A 64 6.44 10.32 -11.72
CA ASP A 64 6.44 10.65 -10.28
C ASP A 64 5.18 11.42 -9.78
N ALA A 65 4.13 11.59 -10.59
CA ALA A 65 2.89 12.21 -10.14
C ALA A 65 2.23 11.43 -8.98
N LEU A 66 2.30 10.10 -9.01
CA LEU A 66 1.90 9.24 -7.91
C LEU A 66 3.01 8.27 -7.57
N LEU A 67 3.46 8.30 -6.32
CA LEU A 67 4.40 7.32 -5.78
C LEU A 67 3.66 6.35 -4.87
N ALA A 68 3.92 5.06 -5.00
CA ALA A 68 3.35 4.06 -4.12
C ALA A 68 4.43 3.15 -3.55
N CYS A 69 4.44 2.98 -2.24
CA CYS A 69 5.34 2.08 -1.55
C CYS A 69 4.52 1.15 -0.65
N PHE A 70 4.52 -0.14 -1.00
CA PHE A 70 3.77 -1.17 -0.29
C PHE A 70 4.66 -2.15 0.48
N ASP A 71 5.96 -1.85 0.50
CA ASP A 71 6.94 -2.58 1.31
C ASP A 71 6.67 -2.39 2.81
N GLU A 72 7.21 -3.32 3.57
CA GLU A 72 7.16 -3.34 5.03
C GLU A 72 8.39 -2.62 5.61
N ASP A 73 8.35 -2.27 6.90
CA ASP A 73 9.47 -1.64 7.61
C ASP A 73 9.97 -0.32 6.98
N LEU A 74 9.03 0.53 6.51
CA LEU A 74 9.34 1.81 5.88
C LEU A 74 10.26 2.68 6.76
N THR A 75 11.47 2.92 6.27
CA THR A 75 12.43 3.77 6.97
C THR A 75 12.18 5.25 6.68
N PRO A 76 12.53 6.16 7.62
CA PRO A 76 12.44 7.60 7.36
C PRO A 76 13.33 8.05 6.19
N GLU A 77 14.33 7.27 5.81
CA GLU A 77 15.20 7.54 4.65
C GLU A 77 14.43 7.39 3.33
N VAL A 78 13.65 6.31 3.17
CA VAL A 78 12.70 6.14 2.04
C VAL A 78 11.76 7.33 1.98
N ILE A 79 11.15 7.69 3.11
CA ILE A 79 10.15 8.76 3.14
C ILE A 79 10.77 10.10 2.71
N ARG A 80 11.98 10.42 3.17
CA ARG A 80 12.71 11.62 2.74
C ARG A 80 13.09 11.58 1.27
N ALA A 81 13.48 10.43 0.75
CA ALA A 81 13.82 10.27 -0.66
C ALA A 81 12.58 10.48 -1.56
N LEU A 82 11.43 9.93 -1.15
CA LEU A 82 10.14 10.13 -1.83
C LEU A 82 9.67 11.58 -1.74
N ALA A 83 9.77 12.19 -0.56
CA ALA A 83 9.39 13.57 -0.35
C ALA A 83 10.24 14.52 -1.20
N GLN A 84 11.54 14.31 -1.33
CA GLN A 84 12.42 15.12 -2.19
C GLN A 84 12.06 15.08 -3.69
N ARG A 85 11.29 14.08 -4.15
CA ARG A 85 10.78 14.04 -5.52
C ARG A 85 9.57 14.94 -5.74
N GLU A 86 9.04 15.55 -4.67
CA GLU A 86 7.87 16.43 -4.68
C GLU A 86 6.67 15.86 -5.48
N PRO A 87 6.26 14.59 -5.24
CA PRO A 87 5.18 13.98 -5.99
C PRO A 87 3.85 14.68 -5.70
N LEU A 88 2.89 14.62 -6.62
CA LEU A 88 1.56 15.15 -6.34
C LEU A 88 0.85 14.32 -5.26
N ARG A 89 1.08 13.01 -5.28
CA ARG A 89 0.44 12.05 -4.38
C ARG A 89 1.39 10.94 -4.00
N VAL A 90 1.29 10.47 -2.77
CA VAL A 90 2.01 9.30 -2.30
C VAL A 90 1.08 8.37 -1.55
N VAL A 91 1.23 7.07 -1.80
CA VAL A 91 0.45 6.03 -1.14
C VAL A 91 1.36 5.04 -0.43
N PHE A 92 1.07 4.82 0.84
CA PHE A 92 1.72 3.84 1.68
C PHE A 92 0.73 2.78 2.13
N ARG A 93 1.22 1.60 2.44
CA ARG A 93 0.46 0.60 3.20
C ARG A 93 0.51 0.98 4.67
N ASP A 94 -0.62 0.95 5.38
CA ASP A 94 -0.69 1.29 6.82
C ASP A 94 0.17 0.32 7.65
N SER A 95 0.15 -0.97 7.30
CA SER A 95 1.04 -1.98 7.90
C SER A 95 2.50 -1.88 7.44
N GLY A 96 2.82 -1.00 6.49
CA GLY A 96 4.20 -0.73 6.08
C GLY A 96 4.97 0.10 7.11
N PHE A 97 4.27 0.81 7.98
CA PHE A 97 4.90 1.58 9.06
C PHE A 97 5.16 0.68 10.29
N PRO A 98 6.38 0.66 10.84
CA PRO A 98 6.69 -0.16 12.01
C PRO A 98 5.98 0.29 13.30
N SER A 99 5.58 1.57 13.38
CA SER A 99 4.88 2.17 14.53
C SER A 99 4.04 3.38 14.10
N ASP A 100 3.06 3.79 14.92
CA ASP A 100 2.34 5.06 14.75
C ASP A 100 3.27 6.27 14.69
N ASP A 101 4.36 6.27 15.49
CA ASP A 101 5.39 7.32 15.44
C ASP A 101 6.03 7.40 14.05
N ALA A 102 6.26 6.27 13.38
CA ALA A 102 6.84 6.26 12.03
C ALA A 102 5.88 6.89 11.02
N ARG A 103 4.57 6.59 11.12
CA ARG A 103 3.53 7.22 10.28
C ARG A 103 3.47 8.73 10.50
N ILE A 104 3.41 9.17 11.75
CA ILE A 104 3.37 10.61 12.10
C ILE A 104 4.63 11.31 11.57
N ASN A 105 5.81 10.70 11.75
CA ASN A 105 7.06 11.24 11.23
C ASN A 105 7.06 11.33 9.71
N ALA A 106 6.51 10.33 9.01
CA ALA A 106 6.40 10.35 7.56
C ALA A 106 5.55 11.54 7.07
N GLU A 107 4.38 11.73 7.67
CA GLU A 107 3.52 12.88 7.37
C GLU A 107 4.21 14.23 7.66
N GLN A 108 4.97 14.33 8.75
CA GLN A 108 5.76 15.53 9.05
C GLN A 108 6.83 15.78 7.99
N ILE A 109 7.59 14.76 7.59
CA ILE A 109 8.64 14.87 6.56
C ILE A 109 8.05 15.39 5.25
N PHE A 110 6.91 14.84 4.81
CA PHE A 110 6.22 15.34 3.61
C PHE A 110 5.76 16.78 3.80
N ARG A 111 5.23 17.15 4.97
CA ARG A 111 4.81 18.53 5.23
C ARG A 111 5.97 19.53 5.22
N GLU A 112 7.17 19.12 5.62
CA GLU A 112 8.37 19.97 5.63
C GLU A 112 9.00 20.10 4.25
N LEU A 113 9.14 18.99 3.52
CA LEU A 113 9.82 18.96 2.21
C LEU A 113 8.87 19.32 1.07
N SER A 114 7.64 18.79 1.11
CA SER A 114 6.69 18.79 -0.01
C SER A 114 5.26 19.01 0.50
N PRO A 115 4.94 20.20 1.03
CA PRO A 115 3.64 20.49 1.64
C PRO A 115 2.44 20.37 0.69
N SER A 116 2.70 20.30 -0.62
CA SER A 116 1.70 20.13 -1.68
C SER A 116 1.39 18.66 -1.98
N THR A 117 2.17 17.72 -1.47
CA THR A 117 1.97 16.28 -1.68
C THR A 117 0.83 15.75 -0.82
N ASP A 118 -0.10 15.03 -1.44
CA ASP A 118 -1.17 14.31 -0.72
C ASP A 118 -0.65 12.94 -0.26
N VAL A 119 -0.59 12.73 1.06
CA VAL A 119 -0.13 11.47 1.67
C VAL A 119 -1.34 10.63 2.06
N LYS A 120 -1.43 9.40 1.53
CA LYS A 120 -2.49 8.44 1.87
C LYS A 120 -1.88 7.13 2.38
N ALA A 121 -2.40 6.62 3.49
CA ALA A 121 -2.12 5.28 3.98
C ALA A 121 -3.36 4.37 3.79
N ILE A 122 -3.17 3.13 3.35
CA ILE A 122 -4.25 2.15 3.09
C ILE A 122 -4.04 0.80 3.75
#